data_AF-A0A2S3H497-F1
#
_entry.id   AF-A0A2S3H497-F1
#
_cell.length_a   1.000
_cell.length_b   1.000
_cell.length_c   1.000
_cell.angle_alpha   90.00
_cell.angle_beta   90.00
_cell.angle_gamma   90.00
#
_symmetry.space_group_name_H-M   'P 1'
#
loop_
_entity.id
_entity.type
_entity.pdbx_description
1 polymer ?
#
loop_
_entity_poly.entity_id
_entity_poly.type
_entity_poly.pdbx_seq_one_letter_code
_entity_poly.pdbx_strand_id
1 'polypeptide(L)'
;MAIHPRITGGRRQGPLPLPLKRALLAAIAFAAAVSVLCLLSFTDTVSFTDTLSFLGFTPRDVDKREGNRKYLYWGTRIDCPGKHCGSCAGLGHQESSLRCALEEALFLDRILVMPSKMCLSSVHNTKGILHSSNATSKQRWETGSCAMESLYDLDLMSRTVPVILDNPRSWYEIISRSTKLGEAGVVDVQGVSRVELKENPNYSSALLINRTASPLAWFMECKDRTKRSSVMLPYTFLPTMATKKLRDAANKMKEILGDYDAIHVRRGDLLKNRKDSFGVERSLHPHLDRDTRPEFIKKRIAKWIQPGRTLFIASNERTPGFFSPLSDRYKLAYSSNFSSILDLIIENNYQLFMVERLIMQGARTFVKTMKEFDKDLALCDDPKKNTKNWQKPVYTDD
;
A
#
# COMPACT_ATOMS: atom_id res chain seq x y z
N MET A 1 25.42 -101.64 -14.89
CA MET A 1 26.13 -100.42 -15.33
C MET A 1 26.40 -99.57 -14.10
N ALA A 2 27.67 -99.33 -13.80
CA ALA A 2 28.16 -98.44 -12.76
C ALA A 2 29.11 -97.43 -13.42
N ILE A 3 29.36 -96.26 -12.81
CA ILE A 3 30.67 -95.59 -12.72
C ILE A 3 30.54 -94.30 -11.87
N HIS A 4 31.56 -94.09 -11.05
CA HIS A 4 31.85 -93.02 -10.08
C HIS A 4 32.60 -91.81 -10.73
N PRO A 5 32.86 -90.70 -9.98
CA PRO A 5 33.13 -89.35 -10.49
C PRO A 5 34.63 -89.01 -10.68
N ARG A 6 34.92 -87.88 -11.35
CA ARG A 6 36.16 -87.11 -11.10
C ARG A 6 36.08 -85.61 -11.39
N ILE A 7 36.80 -84.90 -10.53
CA ILE A 7 37.00 -83.46 -10.34
C ILE A 7 37.94 -82.86 -11.38
N THR A 8 37.69 -81.61 -11.80
CA THR A 8 38.76 -80.62 -12.02
C THR A 8 38.34 -79.25 -11.48
N GLY A 9 39.23 -78.62 -10.72
CA GLY A 9 39.02 -77.36 -10.04
C GLY A 9 39.37 -76.14 -10.88
N GLY A 10 38.80 -74.99 -10.51
CA GLY A 10 39.15 -73.66 -10.99
C GLY A 10 38.73 -72.61 -9.96
N ARG A 11 39.73 -72.08 -9.24
CA ARG A 11 39.74 -70.97 -8.26
C ARG A 11 38.45 -70.14 -8.10
N ARG A 12 37.90 -70.13 -6.88
CA ARG A 12 37.11 -69.02 -6.34
C ARG A 12 38.02 -67.80 -6.14
N GLN A 13 37.82 -66.74 -6.91
CA GLN A 13 38.31 -65.41 -6.52
C GLN A 13 37.38 -64.89 -5.43
N GLY A 14 37.84 -64.92 -4.18
CA GLY A 14 37.25 -64.09 -3.13
C GLY A 14 37.37 -62.62 -3.53
N PRO A 15 36.47 -61.73 -3.07
CA PRO A 15 36.55 -60.32 -3.39
C PRO A 15 37.93 -59.80 -2.96
N LEU A 16 38.67 -59.26 -3.93
CA LEU A 16 39.94 -58.58 -3.69
C LEU A 16 39.74 -57.53 -2.59
N PRO A 17 40.65 -57.43 -1.60
CA PRO A 17 40.54 -56.40 -0.57
C PRO A 17 40.52 -55.05 -1.27
N LEU A 18 39.47 -54.27 -1.00
CA LEU A 18 39.38 -52.89 -1.46
C LEU A 18 40.72 -52.20 -1.12
N PRO A 19 41.37 -51.52 -2.08
CA PRO A 19 42.65 -50.89 -1.83
C PRO A 19 42.48 -49.99 -0.60
N LEU A 20 43.42 -50.05 0.35
CA LEU A 20 43.31 -49.44 1.68
C LEU A 20 42.73 -48.02 1.65
N LYS A 21 43.05 -47.23 0.62
CA LYS A 21 42.51 -45.88 0.38
C LYS A 21 40.99 -45.85 0.10
N ARG A 22 40.45 -46.79 -0.68
CA ARG A 22 39.01 -46.90 -0.96
C ARG A 22 38.24 -47.48 0.22
N ALA A 23 38.83 -48.41 0.97
CA ALA A 23 38.24 -48.89 2.23
C ALA A 23 38.21 -47.79 3.29
N LEU A 24 39.27 -46.98 3.39
CA LEU A 24 39.34 -45.80 4.27
C LEU A 24 38.33 -44.73 3.86
N LEU A 25 38.21 -44.43 2.56
CA LEU A 25 37.22 -43.46 2.05
C LEU A 25 35.79 -43.94 2.28
N ALA A 26 35.50 -45.23 2.10
CA ALA A 26 34.19 -45.80 2.40
C ALA A 26 33.88 -45.76 3.90
N ALA A 27 34.86 -46.05 4.76
CA ALA A 27 34.72 -45.96 6.21
C ALA A 27 34.52 -44.51 6.69
N ILE A 28 35.23 -43.54 6.08
CA ILE A 28 35.07 -42.11 6.37
C ILE A 28 33.69 -41.62 5.89
N ALA A 29 33.25 -42.03 4.70
CA ALA A 29 31.93 -41.67 4.18
C ALA A 29 30.80 -42.27 5.03
N PHE A 30 30.96 -43.51 5.49
CA PHE A 30 30.00 -44.16 6.38
C PHE A 30 30.00 -43.52 7.77
N ALA A 31 31.16 -43.20 8.34
CA ALA A 31 31.26 -42.47 9.60
C ALA A 31 30.67 -41.06 9.50
N ALA A 32 30.87 -40.36 8.38
CA ALA A 32 30.26 -39.06 8.12
C ALA A 32 28.73 -39.17 7.99
N ALA A 33 28.22 -40.18 7.28
CA ALA A 33 26.79 -40.43 7.15
C ALA A 33 26.14 -40.79 8.49
N VAL A 34 26.78 -41.63 9.31
CA VAL A 34 26.32 -41.96 10.66
C VAL A 34 26.41 -40.75 11.59
N SER A 35 27.44 -39.91 11.48
CA SER A 35 27.56 -38.67 12.26
C SER A 35 26.47 -37.65 11.88
N VAL A 36 26.14 -37.52 10.59
CA VAL A 36 25.00 -36.71 10.12
C VAL A 36 23.67 -37.30 10.60
N LEU A 37 23.49 -38.62 10.54
CA LEU A 37 22.28 -39.27 11.05
C LEU A 37 22.14 -39.11 12.57
N CYS A 38 23.24 -39.23 13.32
CA CYS A 38 23.27 -38.97 14.76
C CYS A 38 22.97 -37.50 15.08
N LEU A 39 23.51 -36.54 14.31
CA LEU A 39 23.16 -35.13 14.47
C LEU A 39 21.67 -34.87 14.18
N LEU A 40 21.09 -35.52 13.18
CA LEU A 40 19.66 -35.43 12.86
C LEU A 40 18.75 -36.21 13.84
N SER A 41 19.28 -37.23 14.52
CA SER A 41 18.56 -38.00 15.53
C SER A 41 18.67 -37.39 16.94
N PHE A 42 19.67 -36.55 17.18
CA PHE A 42 19.80 -35.73 18.39
C PHE A 42 19.04 -34.38 18.29
N THR A 43 18.48 -34.03 17.12
CA THR A 43 17.69 -32.80 16.95
C THR A 43 16.26 -32.85 17.46
N ASP A 44 15.81 -33.96 18.06
CA ASP A 44 14.50 -34.00 18.76
C ASP A 44 14.49 -33.20 20.08
N THR A 45 15.58 -32.51 20.43
CA THR A 45 15.67 -31.68 21.65
C THR A 45 16.11 -30.23 21.42
N VAL A 46 16.31 -29.78 20.18
CA VAL A 46 16.67 -28.37 19.90
C VAL A 46 15.43 -27.66 19.39
N SER A 47 14.83 -26.78 20.20
CA SER A 47 13.68 -25.99 19.77
C SER A 47 14.01 -25.19 18.52
N PHE A 48 13.09 -25.21 17.56
CA PHE A 48 13.14 -24.50 16.27
C PHE A 48 13.51 -22.99 16.36
N THR A 49 13.39 -22.42 17.56
CA THR A 49 13.81 -21.07 17.94
C THR A 49 15.33 -20.85 17.91
N ASP A 50 16.13 -21.87 18.21
CA ASP A 50 17.58 -21.75 18.29
C ASP A 50 18.24 -21.70 16.91
N THR A 51 17.66 -22.38 15.92
CA THR A 51 18.10 -22.36 14.52
C THR A 51 17.82 -21.02 13.83
N LEU A 52 16.75 -20.33 14.23
CA LEU A 52 16.40 -18.99 13.74
C LEU A 52 17.34 -17.90 14.29
N SER A 53 17.74 -18.06 15.56
CA SER A 53 18.64 -17.13 16.26
C SER A 53 20.06 -17.12 15.65
N PHE A 54 20.54 -18.28 15.17
CA PHE A 54 21.86 -18.41 14.52
C PHE A 54 21.93 -17.73 13.13
N LEU A 55 20.78 -17.48 12.49
CA LEU A 55 20.66 -16.78 11.20
C LEU A 55 20.46 -15.26 11.36
N GLY A 56 20.63 -14.71 12.57
CA GLY A 56 20.45 -13.28 12.85
C GLY A 56 18.99 -12.84 12.93
N PHE A 57 18.03 -13.76 13.01
CA PHE A 57 16.64 -13.44 13.26
C PHE A 57 16.39 -13.48 14.76
N THR A 58 16.20 -12.29 15.36
CA THR A 58 15.58 -12.19 16.67
C THR A 58 14.05 -12.29 16.47
N PRO A 59 13.37 -13.32 17.01
CA PRO A 59 11.93 -13.26 17.16
C PRO A 59 11.63 -12.03 18.01
N ARG A 60 10.78 -11.11 17.52
CA ARG A 60 10.27 -10.01 18.35
C ARG A 60 9.66 -10.63 19.60
N ASP A 61 10.09 -10.14 20.76
CA ASP A 61 9.56 -10.56 22.05
C ASP A 61 8.04 -10.43 22.02
N VAL A 62 7.36 -11.57 22.18
CA VAL A 62 5.90 -11.70 22.11
C VAL A 62 5.37 -11.09 23.40
N ASP A 63 4.87 -9.86 23.33
CA ASP A 63 4.25 -9.15 24.45
C ASP A 63 3.14 -10.04 25.05
N LYS A 64 3.22 -10.34 26.36
CA LYS A 64 2.27 -11.20 27.11
C LYS A 64 0.80 -10.76 27.01
N ARG A 65 0.51 -9.57 26.45
CA ARG A 65 -0.82 -9.11 26.03
C ARG A 65 -1.41 -9.87 24.82
N GLU A 66 -0.66 -10.73 24.13
CA GLU A 66 -1.11 -11.40 22.89
C GLU A 66 -2.07 -12.59 23.07
N GLY A 67 -2.21 -13.12 24.29
CA GLY A 67 -3.10 -14.27 24.55
C GLY A 67 -4.59 -14.01 24.27
N ASN A 68 -5.04 -12.76 24.41
CA ASN A 68 -6.45 -12.35 24.27
C ASN A 68 -6.74 -11.54 22.99
N ARG A 69 -5.78 -11.36 22.10
CA ARG A 69 -5.98 -10.51 20.92
C ARG A 69 -6.88 -11.20 19.90
N LYS A 70 -7.90 -10.47 19.48
CA LYS A 70 -8.85 -10.87 18.46
C LYS A 70 -8.55 -10.16 17.14
N TYR A 71 -8.90 -10.79 16.04
CA TYR A 71 -8.50 -10.38 14.69
C TYR A 71 -9.73 -10.02 13.86
N LEU A 72 -9.55 -9.04 12.98
CA LEU A 72 -10.47 -8.68 11.90
C LEU A 72 -9.71 -8.82 10.58
N TYR A 73 -10.05 -9.83 9.79
CA TYR A 73 -9.46 -10.00 8.47
C TYR A 73 -10.34 -9.37 7.39
N TRP A 74 -9.75 -8.48 6.60
CA TRP A 74 -10.48 -7.68 5.60
C TRP A 74 -10.54 -8.33 4.21
N GLY A 75 -9.68 -9.32 3.96
CA GLY A 75 -9.53 -9.95 2.65
C GLY A 75 -8.19 -9.64 1.97
N THR A 76 -7.93 -10.36 0.88
CA THR A 76 -6.66 -10.32 0.12
C THR A 76 -6.44 -9.03 -0.66
N ARG A 77 -7.44 -8.16 -0.75
CA ARG A 77 -7.40 -6.86 -1.43
C ARG A 77 -8.28 -5.87 -0.69
N ILE A 78 -7.80 -4.64 -0.52
CA ILE A 78 -8.49 -3.65 0.30
C ILE A 78 -9.79 -3.13 -0.33
N ASP A 79 -9.88 -3.15 -1.66
CA ASP A 79 -11.04 -2.70 -2.45
C ASP A 79 -12.01 -3.85 -2.81
N CYS A 80 -11.88 -5.02 -2.17
CA CYS A 80 -12.70 -6.20 -2.44
C CYS A 80 -13.56 -6.61 -1.25
N PRO A 81 -14.82 -7.03 -1.48
CA PRO A 81 -15.57 -6.88 -2.74
C PRO A 81 -15.87 -5.41 -3.03
N GLY A 82 -16.02 -5.08 -4.31
CA GLY A 82 -16.30 -3.71 -4.72
C GLY A 82 -16.14 -3.50 -6.22
N LYS A 83 -16.52 -2.31 -6.71
CA LYS A 83 -16.45 -1.96 -8.14
C LYS A 83 -15.05 -2.20 -8.74
N HIS A 84 -14.02 -2.01 -7.94
CA HIS A 84 -12.64 -2.14 -8.37
C HIS A 84 -12.00 -3.47 -7.99
N CYS A 85 -12.76 -4.50 -7.59
CA CYS A 85 -12.16 -5.77 -7.19
C CYS A 85 -11.44 -6.51 -8.35
N GLY A 86 -12.01 -6.45 -9.56
CA GLY A 86 -11.40 -6.96 -10.79
C GLY A 86 -10.48 -5.96 -11.52
N SER A 87 -10.28 -4.76 -10.98
CA SER A 87 -9.37 -3.74 -11.52
C SER A 87 -8.50 -3.17 -10.39
N CYS A 88 -7.81 -2.05 -10.59
CA CYS A 88 -7.18 -1.32 -9.48
C CYS A 88 -7.65 0.13 -9.52
N ALA A 89 -8.21 0.62 -8.42
CA ALA A 89 -8.50 2.04 -8.24
C ALA A 89 -7.22 2.83 -7.91
N GLY A 90 -7.22 4.16 -8.07
CA GLY A 90 -6.08 4.98 -7.65
C GLY A 90 -5.88 5.00 -6.13
N LEU A 91 -4.68 5.37 -5.66
CA LEU A 91 -4.28 5.34 -4.24
C LEU A 91 -5.32 5.97 -3.29
N GLY A 92 -5.84 7.16 -3.60
CA GLY A 92 -6.81 7.83 -2.73
C GLY A 92 -8.14 7.08 -2.57
N HIS A 93 -8.52 6.24 -3.54
CA HIS A 93 -9.68 5.35 -3.42
C HIS A 93 -9.34 4.19 -2.48
N GLN A 94 -8.22 3.51 -2.72
CA GLN A 94 -7.75 2.40 -1.87
C GLN A 94 -7.52 2.82 -0.41
N GLU A 95 -6.96 4.01 -0.18
CA GLU A 95 -6.81 4.58 1.16
C GLU A 95 -8.16 4.83 1.85
N SER A 96 -9.20 5.13 1.08
CA SER A 96 -10.53 5.31 1.65
C SER A 96 -11.07 3.99 2.18
N SER A 97 -10.88 2.90 1.43
CA SER A 97 -11.24 1.54 1.86
C SER A 97 -10.36 1.06 3.02
N LEU A 98 -9.05 1.34 2.98
CA LEU A 98 -8.12 1.01 4.07
C LEU A 98 -8.49 1.71 5.37
N ARG A 99 -8.82 3.01 5.31
CA ARG A 99 -9.26 3.75 6.51
C ARG A 99 -10.56 3.17 7.07
N CYS A 100 -11.49 2.73 6.23
CA CYS A 100 -12.69 2.05 6.69
C CYS A 100 -12.36 0.79 7.49
N ALA A 101 -11.46 -0.05 6.96
CA ALA A 101 -11.00 -1.26 7.63
C ALA A 101 -10.34 -0.97 8.99
N LEU A 102 -9.49 0.07 9.04
CA LEU A 102 -8.83 0.52 10.25
C LEU A 102 -9.82 1.06 11.29
N GLU A 103 -10.81 1.86 10.88
CA GLU A 103 -11.85 2.39 11.77
C GLU A 103 -12.74 1.26 12.32
N GLU A 104 -13.06 0.22 11.53
CA GLU A 104 -13.83 -0.95 11.99
C GLU A 104 -13.03 -1.79 12.99
N ALA A 105 -11.75 -2.05 12.71
CA ALA A 105 -10.86 -2.73 13.65
C ALA A 105 -10.73 -1.97 14.98
N LEU A 106 -10.57 -0.66 14.92
CA LEU A 106 -10.49 0.22 16.10
C LEU A 106 -11.82 0.23 16.88
N PHE A 107 -12.97 0.23 16.19
CA PHE A 107 -14.28 0.18 16.82
C PHE A 107 -14.55 -1.13 17.56
N LEU A 108 -14.07 -2.24 16.97
CA LEU A 108 -14.24 -3.61 17.49
C LEU A 108 -13.15 -4.02 18.49
N ASP A 109 -12.13 -3.19 18.72
CA ASP A 109 -10.94 -3.49 19.53
C ASP A 109 -10.23 -4.77 19.06
N ARG A 110 -9.91 -4.83 17.77
CA ARG A 110 -9.29 -5.98 17.10
C ARG A 110 -8.02 -5.57 16.35
N ILE A 111 -7.08 -6.51 16.22
CA ILE A 111 -5.98 -6.37 15.26
C ILE A 111 -6.56 -6.47 13.85
N LEU A 112 -6.28 -5.48 13.00
CA LEU A 112 -6.60 -5.57 11.59
C LEU A 112 -5.57 -6.46 10.87
N VAL A 113 -6.05 -7.52 10.23
CA VAL A 113 -5.28 -8.29 9.26
C VAL A 113 -5.61 -7.73 7.88
N MET A 114 -4.66 -6.98 7.33
CA MET A 114 -4.80 -6.28 6.05
C MET A 114 -3.96 -6.95 4.96
N PRO A 115 -4.27 -6.73 3.68
CA PRO A 115 -3.53 -7.34 2.60
C PRO A 115 -2.07 -6.89 2.58
N SER A 116 -1.17 -7.84 2.33
CA SER A 116 0.28 -7.65 2.16
C SER A 116 0.63 -6.85 0.91
N LYS A 117 -0.31 -6.68 -0.02
CA LYS A 117 -0.11 -5.97 -1.29
C LYS A 117 -1.21 -4.95 -1.57
N MET A 118 -0.83 -3.84 -2.18
CA MET A 118 -1.71 -2.80 -2.70
C MET A 118 -1.78 -2.85 -4.23
N CYS A 119 -2.97 -2.73 -4.82
CA CYS A 119 -3.19 -2.87 -6.27
C CYS A 119 -2.72 -1.61 -7.02
N LEU A 120 -1.87 -1.74 -8.05
CA LEU A 120 -1.38 -0.58 -8.81
C LEU A 120 -2.26 -0.28 -10.03
N SER A 121 -2.90 0.88 -10.04
CA SER A 121 -3.73 1.31 -11.17
C SER A 121 -2.91 1.66 -12.40
N SER A 122 -3.12 0.89 -13.47
CA SER A 122 -2.43 1.03 -14.76
C SER A 122 -2.63 2.41 -15.41
N VAL A 123 -3.75 3.09 -15.11
CA VAL A 123 -4.12 4.44 -15.61
C VAL A 123 -3.27 5.53 -14.96
N HIS A 124 -2.77 5.30 -13.75
CA HIS A 124 -2.00 6.28 -13.00
C HIS A 124 -0.49 5.99 -13.01
N ASN A 125 -0.05 4.87 -13.61
CA ASN A 125 1.31 4.34 -13.47
C ASN A 125 2.24 4.63 -14.65
N THR A 126 2.08 5.79 -15.30
CA THR A 126 2.99 6.24 -16.36
C THR A 126 4.01 7.20 -15.74
N LYS A 127 5.32 7.04 -16.01
CA LYS A 127 6.35 8.01 -15.59
C LYS A 127 6.19 9.31 -16.38
N GLY A 128 5.17 10.10 -16.05
CA GLY A 128 4.83 11.30 -16.80
C GLY A 128 5.65 12.53 -16.44
N ILE A 129 6.39 12.52 -15.33
CA ILE A 129 6.95 13.76 -14.73
C ILE A 129 8.45 13.64 -14.37
N LEU A 130 9.12 12.53 -14.68
CA LEU A 130 10.55 12.39 -14.34
C LEU A 130 11.51 12.73 -15.49
N HIS A 131 11.03 12.83 -16.74
CA HIS A 131 11.91 13.12 -17.88
C HIS A 131 11.38 14.26 -18.75
N SER A 132 12.04 15.42 -18.63
CA SER A 132 11.99 16.55 -19.57
C SER A 132 13.00 16.34 -20.71
N SER A 133 13.09 15.13 -21.26
CA SER A 133 13.92 14.86 -22.44
C SER A 133 13.06 14.19 -23.50
N ASN A 134 13.33 14.53 -24.76
CA ASN A 134 12.71 13.99 -25.98
C ASN A 134 13.02 12.49 -26.17
N ALA A 135 12.82 11.65 -25.15
CA ALA A 135 12.93 10.21 -25.22
C ALA A 135 11.54 9.62 -25.40
N THR A 136 11.30 9.07 -26.58
CA THR A 136 10.07 8.41 -27.03
C THR A 136 9.77 7.07 -26.32
N SER A 137 10.53 6.68 -25.29
CA SER A 137 10.20 5.51 -24.49
C SER A 137 9.30 5.90 -23.31
N LYS A 138 8.02 5.53 -23.37
CA LYS A 138 7.11 5.58 -22.21
C LYS A 138 7.60 4.58 -21.16
N GLN A 139 8.60 4.95 -20.37
CA GLN A 139 9.09 4.11 -19.29
C GLN A 139 7.95 3.97 -18.27
N ARG A 140 7.48 2.73 -18.09
CA ARG A 140 6.35 2.41 -17.21
C ARG A 140 6.92 1.85 -15.91
N TRP A 141 6.36 2.25 -14.77
CA TRP A 141 6.65 1.59 -13.50
C TRP A 141 6.06 0.17 -13.48
N GLU A 142 6.52 -0.68 -12.55
CA GLU A 142 6.05 -2.06 -12.40
C GLU A 142 4.52 -2.16 -12.36
N THR A 143 3.96 -3.16 -13.05
CA THR A 143 2.51 -3.35 -13.19
C THR A 143 2.01 -4.45 -12.27
N GLY A 144 0.89 -4.21 -11.59
CA GLY A 144 0.16 -5.24 -10.83
C GLY A 144 -0.13 -4.82 -9.40
N SER A 145 0.90 -4.82 -8.54
CA SER A 145 0.77 -4.49 -7.12
C SER A 145 2.11 -4.09 -6.51
N CYS A 146 2.11 -3.29 -5.45
CA CYS A 146 3.28 -3.08 -4.59
C CYS A 146 3.05 -3.66 -3.19
N ALA A 147 4.12 -3.90 -2.43
CA ALA A 147 3.99 -4.35 -1.05
C ALA A 147 3.36 -3.24 -0.18
N MET A 148 2.46 -3.59 0.73
CA MET A 148 1.82 -2.63 1.65
C MET A 148 2.87 -1.87 2.48
N GLU A 149 3.90 -2.59 2.92
CA GLU A 149 5.06 -2.08 3.66
C GLU A 149 5.99 -1.18 2.83
N SER A 150 5.85 -1.14 1.50
CA SER A 150 6.56 -0.18 0.64
C SER A 150 5.90 1.21 0.65
N LEU A 151 4.64 1.29 1.10
CA LEU A 151 3.83 2.50 1.20
C LEU A 151 3.73 2.97 2.65
N TYR A 152 3.39 2.08 3.57
CA TYR A 152 3.08 2.43 4.96
C TYR A 152 4.04 1.81 5.99
N ASP A 153 4.33 2.57 7.02
CA ASP A 153 5.04 2.16 8.22
C ASP A 153 4.08 1.46 9.19
N LEU A 154 4.13 0.14 9.23
CA LEU A 154 3.20 -0.68 10.01
C LEU A 154 3.38 -0.52 11.52
N ASP A 155 4.62 -0.30 11.96
CA ASP A 155 4.92 -0.06 13.37
C ASP A 155 4.36 1.30 13.80
N LEU A 156 4.50 2.34 12.96
CA LEU A 156 3.91 3.65 13.23
C LEU A 156 2.38 3.59 13.23
N MET A 157 1.77 2.88 12.27
CA MET A 157 0.33 2.68 12.19
C MET A 157 -0.21 1.94 13.42
N SER A 158 0.51 0.90 13.87
CA SER A 158 0.17 0.08 15.03
C SER A 158 0.20 0.82 16.36
N ARG A 159 0.75 2.04 16.43
CA ARG A 159 0.62 2.91 17.61
C ARG A 159 -0.80 3.43 17.83
N THR A 160 -1.62 3.43 16.77
CA THR A 160 -3.02 3.90 16.82
C THR A 160 -4.00 2.77 16.58
N VAL A 161 -3.79 1.98 15.52
CA VAL A 161 -4.62 0.82 15.19
C VAL A 161 -3.70 -0.37 14.98
N PRO A 162 -3.74 -1.40 15.84
CA PRO A 162 -2.91 -2.58 15.67
C PRO A 162 -3.14 -3.24 14.31
N VAL A 163 -2.09 -3.37 13.52
CA VAL A 163 -2.16 -3.95 12.17
C VAL A 163 -1.12 -5.04 11.98
N ILE A 164 -1.49 -6.06 11.22
CA ILE A 164 -0.57 -7.05 10.68
C ILE A 164 -0.91 -7.33 9.22
N LEU A 165 0.03 -7.91 8.48
CA LEU A 165 -0.19 -8.34 7.10
C LEU A 165 -0.71 -9.78 7.05
N ASP A 166 -1.50 -10.07 6.02
CA ASP A 166 -1.90 -11.43 5.62
C ASP A 166 -0.75 -12.28 5.02
N ASN A 167 0.49 -12.01 5.41
CA ASN A 167 1.62 -12.77 4.92
C ASN A 167 1.57 -14.23 5.44
N PRO A 168 2.11 -15.21 4.70
CA PRO A 168 1.93 -16.62 5.04
C PRO A 168 2.41 -17.01 6.44
N ARG A 169 3.41 -16.33 7.00
CA ARG A 169 3.96 -16.67 8.33
C ARG A 169 3.02 -16.23 9.45
N SER A 170 2.68 -14.94 9.51
CA SER A 170 1.79 -14.40 10.54
C SER A 170 0.35 -14.91 10.38
N TRP A 171 -0.11 -15.10 9.14
CA TRP A 171 -1.47 -15.53 8.86
C TRP A 171 -1.71 -17.01 9.18
N TYR A 172 -0.74 -17.89 8.90
CA TYR A 172 -0.88 -19.32 9.16
C TYR A 172 -1.08 -19.63 10.64
N GLU A 173 -0.36 -18.95 11.54
CA GLU A 173 -0.50 -19.15 12.98
C GLU A 173 -1.89 -18.76 13.48
N ILE A 174 -2.42 -17.63 12.99
CA ILE A 174 -3.77 -17.14 13.34
C ILE A 174 -4.82 -18.13 12.87
N ILE A 175 -4.74 -18.56 11.60
CA ILE A 175 -5.68 -19.52 11.02
C ILE A 175 -5.58 -20.89 11.71
N SER A 176 -4.37 -21.37 12.00
CA SER A 176 -4.17 -22.64 12.70
C SER A 176 -4.79 -22.61 14.10
N ARG A 177 -4.59 -21.51 14.85
CA ARG A 177 -5.20 -21.32 16.17
C ARG A 177 -6.72 -21.19 16.08
N SER A 178 -7.24 -20.44 15.12
CA SER A 178 -8.67 -20.21 14.98
C SER A 178 -9.40 -21.48 14.56
N THR A 179 -8.87 -22.25 13.60
CA THR A 179 -9.51 -23.51 13.17
C THR A 179 -9.54 -24.55 14.29
N LYS A 180 -8.54 -24.58 15.17
CA LYS A 180 -8.53 -25.45 16.37
C LYS A 180 -9.67 -25.13 17.35
N LEU A 181 -10.20 -23.90 17.33
CA LEU A 181 -11.29 -23.46 18.20
C LEU A 181 -12.69 -23.74 17.60
N GLY A 182 -12.78 -24.37 16.42
CA GLY A 182 -14.05 -24.73 15.78
C GLY A 182 -14.93 -23.53 15.46
N GLU A 183 -16.24 -23.67 15.67
CA GLU A 183 -17.24 -22.61 15.40
C GLU A 183 -17.02 -21.33 16.22
N ALA A 184 -16.31 -21.40 17.35
CA ALA A 184 -15.95 -20.23 18.16
C ALA A 184 -14.65 -19.53 17.70
N GLY A 185 -13.94 -20.12 16.73
CA GLY A 185 -12.63 -19.64 16.28
C GLY A 185 -12.69 -18.66 15.13
N VAL A 186 -13.44 -18.99 14.08
CA VAL A 186 -13.60 -18.16 12.88
C VAL A 186 -15.07 -17.94 12.61
N VAL A 187 -15.45 -16.68 12.39
CA VAL A 187 -16.80 -16.32 11.93
C VAL A 187 -16.71 -15.58 10.60
N ASP A 188 -17.37 -16.13 9.58
CA ASP A 188 -17.52 -15.49 8.28
C ASP A 188 -18.72 -14.54 8.32
N VAL A 189 -18.48 -13.27 8.02
CA VAL A 189 -19.53 -12.24 8.11
C VAL A 189 -19.65 -11.42 6.81
N GLN A 190 -20.87 -11.35 6.30
CA GLN A 190 -21.24 -10.56 5.13
C GLN A 190 -22.52 -9.78 5.42
N GLY A 191 -22.56 -8.49 5.07
CA GLY A 191 -23.75 -7.64 5.28
C GLY A 191 -24.06 -7.25 6.74
N VAL A 192 -23.32 -7.78 7.73
CA VAL A 192 -23.50 -7.47 9.15
C VAL A 192 -22.96 -6.08 9.49
N SER A 193 -23.64 -5.33 10.37
CA SER A 193 -23.20 -4.00 10.80
C SER A 193 -22.08 -4.07 11.84
N ARG A 194 -21.21 -3.05 11.92
CA ARG A 194 -20.15 -3.01 12.94
C ARG A 194 -20.68 -3.02 14.39
N VAL A 195 -21.89 -2.48 14.61
CA VAL A 195 -22.54 -2.47 15.92
C VAL A 195 -22.95 -3.89 16.31
N GLU A 196 -23.58 -4.61 15.38
CA GLU A 196 -23.95 -6.01 15.58
C GLU A 196 -22.73 -6.91 15.78
N LEU A 197 -21.64 -6.69 15.03
CA LEU A 197 -20.37 -7.40 15.24
C LEU A 197 -19.80 -7.19 16.66
N LYS A 198 -20.08 -6.04 17.27
CA LYS A 198 -19.62 -5.69 18.62
C LYS A 198 -20.53 -6.23 19.73
N GLU A 199 -21.84 -6.15 19.52
CA GLU A 199 -22.84 -6.44 20.57
C GLU A 199 -23.28 -7.90 20.59
N ASN A 200 -23.28 -8.60 19.45
CA ASN A 200 -23.67 -10.00 19.39
C ASN A 200 -22.54 -10.90 19.92
N PRO A 201 -22.76 -11.72 20.96
CA PRO A 201 -21.75 -12.63 21.51
C PRO A 201 -21.20 -13.63 20.48
N ASN A 202 -22.01 -14.03 19.49
CA ASN A 202 -21.59 -14.96 18.44
C ASN A 202 -20.46 -14.38 17.57
N TYR A 203 -20.38 -13.06 17.42
CA TYR A 203 -19.31 -12.39 16.65
C TYR A 203 -18.23 -11.81 17.55
N SER A 204 -18.64 -11.11 18.61
CA SER A 204 -17.72 -10.39 19.49
C SER A 204 -16.76 -11.30 20.25
N SER A 205 -17.16 -12.55 20.54
CA SER A 205 -16.29 -13.54 21.21
C SER A 205 -15.28 -14.22 20.27
N ALA A 206 -15.58 -14.29 18.96
CA ALA A 206 -14.78 -15.04 18.00
C ALA A 206 -13.33 -14.52 17.92
N LEU A 207 -12.36 -15.45 17.82
CA LEU A 207 -10.95 -15.11 17.69
C LEU A 207 -10.70 -14.33 16.39
N LEU A 208 -11.27 -14.81 15.27
CA LEU A 208 -11.12 -14.21 13.95
C LEU A 208 -12.50 -13.90 13.36
N ILE A 209 -12.74 -12.63 13.05
CA ILE A 209 -13.82 -12.24 12.15
C ILE A 209 -13.26 -12.21 10.74
N ASN A 210 -13.68 -13.14 9.89
CA ASN A 210 -13.43 -13.09 8.47
C ASN A 210 -14.47 -12.18 7.83
N ARG A 211 -14.08 -10.92 7.66
CA ARG A 211 -14.95 -9.88 7.15
C ARG A 211 -14.86 -9.88 5.64
N THR A 212 -15.94 -10.32 4.98
CA THR A 212 -16.16 -9.87 3.62
C THR A 212 -16.43 -8.38 3.70
N ALA A 213 -15.51 -7.54 3.18
CA ALA A 213 -15.76 -6.11 3.13
C ALA A 213 -17.11 -5.85 2.46
N SER A 214 -17.83 -4.79 2.84
CA SER A 214 -19.03 -4.45 2.08
C SER A 214 -18.65 -4.26 0.59
N PRO A 215 -19.46 -4.69 -0.41
CA PRO A 215 -19.26 -4.28 -1.81
C PRO A 215 -19.19 -2.76 -1.98
N LEU A 216 -19.66 -2.08 -0.94
CA LEU A 216 -19.73 -0.66 -0.79
C LEU A 216 -18.78 -0.17 0.33
N ALA A 217 -17.71 -0.93 0.65
CA ALA A 217 -16.63 -0.57 1.58
C ALA A 217 -15.79 0.65 1.14
N TRP A 218 -16.31 1.44 0.19
CA TRP A 218 -15.90 2.82 0.02
C TRP A 218 -16.33 3.63 1.25
N PHE A 219 -15.62 4.72 1.49
CA PHE A 219 -15.77 5.69 2.59
C PHE A 219 -17.21 6.02 3.05
N MET A 220 -18.20 5.85 2.19
CA MET A 220 -19.56 6.36 2.37
C MET A 220 -20.53 5.32 2.94
N GLU A 221 -20.11 4.08 3.20
CA GLU A 221 -20.93 3.09 3.91
C GLU A 221 -20.41 2.63 5.25
N CYS A 222 -19.09 2.66 5.49
CA CYS A 222 -18.59 2.63 6.87
C CYS A 222 -18.92 3.93 7.63
N LYS A 223 -19.59 4.89 6.97
CA LYS A 223 -20.01 6.18 7.50
C LYS A 223 -21.44 6.45 7.11
N ASP A 224 -22.16 7.13 7.99
CA ASP A 224 -23.34 7.87 7.60
C ASP A 224 -22.88 9.05 6.71
N ARG A 225 -23.35 9.08 5.45
CA ARG A 225 -23.00 10.10 4.44
C ARG A 225 -23.28 11.52 4.93
N THR A 226 -24.14 11.66 5.94
CA THR A 226 -24.60 12.93 6.49
C THR A 226 -23.89 13.32 7.80
N LYS A 227 -23.22 12.39 8.49
CA LYS A 227 -22.62 12.60 9.81
C LYS A 227 -21.10 12.47 9.79
N ARG A 228 -20.41 13.53 9.37
CA ARG A 228 -18.93 13.62 9.34
C ARG A 228 -18.27 13.57 10.74
N SER A 229 -19.03 13.65 11.83
CA SER A 229 -18.53 13.54 13.21
C SER A 229 -18.29 12.10 13.67
N SER A 230 -18.72 11.08 12.90
CA SER A 230 -18.54 9.67 13.27
C SER A 230 -17.15 9.09 12.89
N VAL A 231 -16.19 9.94 12.57
CA VAL A 231 -14.88 9.56 12.03
C VAL A 231 -13.88 9.38 13.17
N MET A 232 -13.41 8.14 13.37
CA MET A 232 -12.42 7.84 14.41
C MET A 232 -10.99 8.21 14.00
N LEU A 233 -10.65 8.05 12.71
CA LEU A 233 -9.32 8.36 12.19
C LEU A 233 -9.35 9.60 11.29
N PRO A 234 -8.48 10.61 11.54
CA PRO A 234 -8.45 11.79 10.69
C PRO A 234 -8.05 11.42 9.26
N TYR A 235 -8.50 12.19 8.27
CA TYR A 235 -8.14 11.95 6.86
C TYR A 235 -6.64 12.05 6.59
N THR A 236 -5.91 12.74 7.46
CA THR A 236 -4.45 12.85 7.44
C THR A 236 -3.73 11.61 7.98
N PHE A 237 -4.44 10.67 8.63
CA PHE A 237 -3.85 9.49 9.26
C PHE A 237 -2.96 8.69 8.28
N LEU A 238 -3.54 8.10 7.23
CA LEU A 238 -2.78 7.31 6.25
C LEU A 238 -1.62 8.07 5.58
N PRO A 239 -1.80 9.34 5.14
CA PRO A 239 -0.66 10.17 4.70
C PRO A 239 0.50 10.22 5.69
N THR A 240 0.22 10.38 6.98
CA THR A 240 1.24 10.47 8.03
C THR A 240 1.85 9.11 8.41
N MET A 241 1.25 8.01 7.96
CA MET A 241 1.75 6.65 8.15
C MET A 241 2.68 6.19 7.01
N ALA A 242 3.13 7.07 6.11
CA ALA A 242 4.06 6.72 5.04
C ALA A 242 5.35 6.08 5.57
N THR A 243 6.01 5.17 4.82
CA THR A 243 7.27 4.54 5.28
C THR A 243 8.35 5.55 5.65
N LYS A 244 9.29 5.16 6.52
CA LYS A 244 10.43 5.99 6.90
C LYS A 244 11.21 6.51 5.68
N LYS A 245 11.45 5.66 4.67
CA LYS A 245 12.15 6.02 3.42
C LYS A 245 11.45 7.18 2.69
N LEU A 246 10.12 7.13 2.57
CA LEU A 246 9.33 8.18 1.93
C LEU A 246 9.31 9.48 2.77
N ARG A 247 9.19 9.35 4.10
CA ARG A 247 9.24 10.50 5.03
C ARG A 247 10.60 11.20 5.00
N ASP A 248 11.69 10.44 5.01
CA ASP A 248 13.05 10.98 4.97
C ASP A 248 13.32 11.73 3.66
N ALA A 249 12.87 11.18 2.53
CA ALA A 249 12.96 11.88 1.24
C ALA A 249 12.13 13.17 1.21
N ALA A 250 10.89 13.12 1.72
CA ALA A 250 10.07 14.32 1.83
C ALA A 250 10.73 15.38 2.72
N ASN A 251 11.36 14.98 3.84
CA ASN A 251 12.07 15.91 4.72
C ASN A 251 13.26 16.58 4.01
N LYS A 252 14.10 15.81 3.30
CA LYS A 252 15.21 16.36 2.51
C LYS A 252 14.74 17.35 1.44
N MET A 253 13.66 17.02 0.74
CA MET A 253 13.07 17.93 -0.25
C MET A 253 12.56 19.22 0.40
N LYS A 254 11.91 19.14 1.57
CA LYS A 254 11.46 20.33 2.33
C LYS A 254 12.62 21.21 2.77
N GLU A 255 13.72 20.62 3.22
CA GLU A 255 14.93 21.37 3.58
C GLU A 255 15.47 22.16 2.39
N ILE A 256 15.50 21.55 1.19
CA ILE A 256 15.92 22.23 -0.04
C ILE A 256 14.92 23.32 -0.46
N LEU A 257 13.61 23.09 -0.26
CA LEU A 257 12.56 24.08 -0.56
C LEU A 257 12.61 25.31 0.38
N GLY A 258 13.06 25.14 1.62
CA GLY A 258 13.08 26.18 2.64
C GLY A 258 11.68 26.56 3.14
N ASP A 259 11.36 27.85 3.22
CA ASP A 259 9.99 28.33 3.44
C ASP A 259 9.24 28.41 2.11
N TYR A 260 8.20 27.60 1.94
CA TYR A 260 7.45 27.45 0.69
C TYR A 260 5.94 27.32 0.93
N ASP A 261 5.19 27.60 -0.13
CA ASP A 261 3.77 27.31 -0.24
C ASP A 261 3.55 26.22 -1.29
N ALA A 262 2.40 25.57 -1.27
CA ALA A 262 2.09 24.50 -2.19
C ALA A 262 0.70 24.66 -2.81
N ILE A 263 0.58 24.23 -4.06
CA ILE A 263 -0.70 24.03 -4.72
C ILE A 263 -0.82 22.60 -5.26
N HIS A 264 -2.03 22.04 -5.17
CA HIS A 264 -2.39 20.80 -5.84
C HIS A 264 -3.36 21.12 -6.98
N VAL A 265 -3.01 20.76 -8.21
CA VAL A 265 -3.82 21.04 -9.40
C VAL A 265 -4.19 19.73 -10.10
N ARG A 266 -5.44 19.29 -9.92
CA ARG A 266 -5.99 18.09 -10.56
C ARG A 266 -6.85 18.48 -11.77
N ARG A 267 -6.28 18.31 -12.96
CA ARG A 267 -6.92 18.60 -14.25
C ARG A 267 -7.20 17.31 -15.03
N GLY A 268 -6.17 16.51 -15.28
CA GLY A 268 -6.17 15.45 -16.30
C GLY A 268 -7.40 14.52 -16.33
N ASP A 269 -7.78 13.90 -15.21
CA ASP A 269 -8.92 12.97 -15.17
C ASP A 269 -10.28 13.63 -14.93
N LEU A 270 -10.28 14.91 -14.55
CA LEU A 270 -11.46 15.68 -14.18
C LEU A 270 -11.96 16.62 -15.28
N LEU A 271 -11.07 17.07 -16.18
CA LEU A 271 -11.40 17.81 -17.40
C LEU A 271 -12.00 16.87 -18.46
N LYS A 272 -13.18 16.33 -18.14
CA LYS A 272 -13.95 15.46 -19.03
C LYS A 272 -15.13 16.23 -19.57
N ASN A 273 -15.03 16.64 -20.82
CA ASN A 273 -16.15 17.22 -21.56
C ASN A 273 -16.85 16.16 -22.42
N ARG A 274 -18.16 16.33 -22.60
CA ARG A 274 -19.01 15.50 -23.48
C ARG A 274 -19.89 16.43 -24.30
N LYS A 275 -20.22 16.06 -25.54
CA LYS A 275 -21.30 16.73 -26.26
C LYS A 275 -22.65 16.10 -25.88
N ASP A 276 -23.64 16.92 -25.58
CA ASP A 276 -25.02 16.46 -25.42
C ASP A 276 -25.70 16.23 -26.79
N SER A 277 -26.96 15.83 -26.80
CA SER A 277 -27.75 15.57 -28.01
C SER A 277 -27.89 16.79 -28.93
N PHE A 278 -27.64 18.00 -28.41
CA PHE A 278 -27.69 19.26 -29.15
C PHE A 278 -26.28 19.73 -29.56
N GLY A 279 -25.25 18.90 -29.35
CA GLY A 279 -23.87 19.21 -29.68
C GLY A 279 -23.16 20.14 -28.68
N VAL A 280 -23.82 20.52 -27.58
CA VAL A 280 -23.27 21.45 -26.58
C VAL A 280 -22.29 20.71 -25.68
N GLU A 281 -21.10 21.29 -25.49
CA GLU A 281 -20.14 20.74 -24.54
C GLU A 281 -20.65 20.87 -23.10
N ARG A 282 -20.49 19.78 -22.34
CA ARG A 282 -20.86 19.67 -20.94
C ARG A 282 -19.69 19.16 -20.12
N SER A 283 -19.55 19.65 -18.90
CA SER A 283 -18.57 19.21 -17.89
C SER A 283 -19.28 18.81 -16.59
N LEU A 284 -18.63 17.96 -15.78
CA LEU A 284 -19.00 17.72 -14.38
C LEU A 284 -18.41 18.76 -13.42
N HIS A 285 -17.46 19.56 -13.86
CA HIS A 285 -16.90 20.65 -13.07
C HIS A 285 -16.83 21.86 -14.00
N PRO A 286 -17.91 22.66 -14.08
CA PRO A 286 -18.03 23.72 -15.07
C PRO A 286 -16.91 24.76 -14.95
N HIS A 287 -16.41 25.05 -13.75
CA HIS A 287 -15.40 26.09 -13.54
C HIS A 287 -13.96 25.54 -13.50
N LEU A 288 -13.79 24.21 -13.45
CA LEU A 288 -12.49 23.60 -13.22
C LEU A 288 -11.42 24.02 -14.24
N ASP A 289 -11.75 24.04 -15.55
CA ASP A 289 -10.76 24.42 -16.56
C ASP A 289 -10.30 25.86 -16.37
N ARG A 290 -11.25 26.80 -16.29
CA ARG A 290 -10.98 28.23 -16.08
C ARG A 290 -10.18 28.46 -14.80
N ASP A 291 -10.68 27.98 -13.67
CA ASP A 291 -10.11 28.29 -12.35
C ASP A 291 -8.70 27.72 -12.14
N THR A 292 -8.33 26.70 -12.92
CA THR A 292 -7.01 26.06 -12.84
C THR A 292 -6.06 26.44 -13.97
N ARG A 293 -6.39 27.44 -14.78
CA ARG A 293 -5.45 28.08 -15.70
C ARG A 293 -4.49 29.02 -14.95
N PRO A 294 -3.24 29.20 -15.42
CA PRO A 294 -2.22 29.97 -14.69
C PRO A 294 -2.65 31.39 -14.30
N GLU A 295 -3.33 32.11 -15.18
CA GLU A 295 -3.81 33.47 -14.96
C GLU A 295 -4.86 33.54 -13.84
N PHE A 296 -5.74 32.54 -13.73
CA PHE A 296 -6.75 32.44 -12.67
C PHE A 296 -6.15 31.93 -11.36
N ILE A 297 -5.26 30.94 -11.43
CA ILE A 297 -4.49 30.47 -10.27
C ILE A 297 -3.75 31.66 -9.64
N LYS A 298 -3.07 32.47 -10.46
CA LYS A 298 -2.32 33.65 -10.01
C LYS A 298 -3.21 34.65 -9.27
N LYS A 299 -4.37 34.99 -9.83
CA LYS A 299 -5.37 35.86 -9.18
C LYS A 299 -5.89 35.25 -7.87
N ARG A 300 -6.22 33.96 -7.88
CA ARG A 300 -6.84 33.26 -6.75
C ARG A 300 -5.90 33.15 -5.55
N ILE A 301 -4.67 32.69 -5.77
CA ILE A 301 -3.72 32.43 -4.68
C ILE A 301 -3.06 33.70 -4.14
N ALA A 302 -3.07 34.81 -4.88
CA ALA A 302 -2.53 36.10 -4.44
C ALA A 302 -3.14 36.62 -3.12
N LYS A 303 -4.32 36.12 -2.75
CA LYS A 303 -5.00 36.42 -1.47
C LYS A 303 -4.29 35.82 -0.26
N TRP A 304 -3.49 34.77 -0.47
CA TRP A 304 -2.89 33.97 0.60
C TRP A 304 -1.37 33.88 0.47
N ILE A 305 -0.85 33.88 -0.76
CA ILE A 305 0.57 33.68 -1.07
C ILE A 305 1.14 34.98 -1.64
N GLN A 306 2.15 35.51 -0.96
CA GLN A 306 2.81 36.75 -1.37
C GLN A 306 3.69 36.53 -2.62
N PRO A 307 3.87 37.56 -3.47
CA PRO A 307 4.85 37.53 -4.56
C PRO A 307 6.26 37.18 -4.08
N GLY A 308 7.05 36.54 -4.94
CA GLY A 308 8.46 36.17 -4.70
C GLY A 308 8.67 34.88 -3.90
N ARG A 309 7.61 34.31 -3.33
CA ARG A 309 7.67 33.06 -2.54
C ARG A 309 7.86 31.82 -3.41
N THR A 310 8.43 30.77 -2.82
CA THR A 310 8.56 29.45 -3.45
C THR A 310 7.22 28.76 -3.49
N LEU A 311 6.81 28.29 -4.67
CA LEU A 311 5.53 27.64 -4.92
C LEU A 311 5.78 26.23 -5.46
N PHE A 312 5.57 25.22 -4.60
CA PHE A 312 5.59 23.82 -5.01
C PHE A 312 4.28 23.44 -5.70
N ILE A 313 4.36 22.89 -6.91
CA ILE A 313 3.20 22.51 -7.71
C ILE A 313 3.14 20.99 -7.89
N ALA A 314 2.14 20.36 -7.28
CA ALA A 314 1.79 18.97 -7.54
C ALA A 314 0.60 18.93 -8.51
N SER A 315 0.78 18.31 -9.68
CA SER A 315 -0.27 18.28 -10.70
C SER A 315 -0.24 17.01 -11.57
N ASN A 316 -1.42 16.65 -12.08
CA ASN A 316 -1.57 15.66 -13.14
C ASN A 316 -1.83 16.27 -14.52
N GLU A 317 -1.60 17.59 -14.68
CA GLU A 317 -1.55 18.26 -15.99
C GLU A 317 -0.42 17.66 -16.85
N ARG A 318 -0.72 17.45 -18.13
CA ARG A 318 0.19 16.75 -19.06
C ARG A 318 0.91 17.71 -20.00
N THR A 319 0.40 18.92 -20.17
CA THR A 319 0.98 19.94 -21.04
C THR A 319 2.29 20.45 -20.41
N PRO A 320 3.46 20.21 -21.03
CA PRO A 320 4.73 20.72 -20.51
C PRO A 320 4.70 22.24 -20.40
N GLY A 321 5.26 22.78 -19.32
CA GLY A 321 5.31 24.23 -19.11
C GLY A 321 3.96 24.90 -18.89
N PHE A 322 2.86 24.15 -18.68
CA PHE A 322 1.52 24.72 -18.47
C PHE A 322 1.51 25.77 -17.35
N PHE A 323 2.21 25.53 -16.25
CA PHE A 323 2.29 26.45 -15.11
C PHE A 323 3.40 27.50 -15.22
N SER A 324 4.18 27.52 -16.30
CA SER A 324 5.26 28.50 -16.48
C SER A 324 4.83 29.95 -16.34
N PRO A 325 3.61 30.39 -16.73
CA PRO A 325 3.20 31.78 -16.54
C PRO A 325 3.08 32.23 -15.07
N LEU A 326 3.16 31.31 -14.10
CA LEU A 326 3.22 31.66 -12.67
C LEU A 326 4.62 32.15 -12.24
N SER A 327 5.65 31.97 -13.06
CA SER A 327 7.04 32.29 -12.72
C SER A 327 7.33 33.79 -12.65
N ASP A 328 6.46 34.62 -13.24
CA ASP A 328 6.55 36.08 -13.16
C ASP A 328 6.32 36.60 -11.73
N ARG A 329 5.65 35.81 -10.88
CA ARG A 329 5.29 36.18 -9.52
C ARG A 329 5.83 35.23 -8.45
N TYR A 330 6.13 33.97 -8.78
CA TYR A 330 6.54 32.95 -7.81
C TYR A 330 7.74 32.14 -8.28
N LYS A 331 8.55 31.64 -7.34
CA LYS A 331 9.65 30.70 -7.64
C LYS A 331 9.07 29.29 -7.73
N LEU A 332 8.94 28.75 -8.93
CA LEU A 332 8.24 27.48 -9.14
C LEU A 332 9.13 26.28 -8.79
N ALA A 333 8.56 25.32 -8.07
CA ALA A 333 9.19 24.05 -7.75
C ALA A 333 8.26 22.87 -8.09
N TYR A 334 8.83 21.77 -8.55
CA TYR A 334 8.14 20.56 -8.98
C TYR A 334 8.87 19.33 -8.45
N SER A 335 8.19 18.19 -8.39
CA SER A 335 8.80 16.91 -8.01
C SER A 335 10.02 16.56 -8.89
N SER A 336 9.99 16.93 -10.17
CA SER A 336 11.10 16.72 -11.12
C SER A 336 12.39 17.44 -10.74
N ASN A 337 12.33 18.51 -9.94
CA ASN A 337 13.53 19.20 -9.45
C ASN A 337 14.32 18.37 -8.42
N PHE A 338 13.76 17.27 -7.93
CA PHE A 338 14.32 16.41 -6.88
C PHE A 338 14.61 14.99 -7.37
N SER A 339 14.84 14.78 -8.66
CA SER A 339 15.11 13.46 -9.25
C SER A 339 16.24 12.71 -8.55
N SER A 340 17.31 13.40 -8.14
CA SER A 340 18.43 12.80 -7.38
C SER A 340 18.03 12.18 -6.04
N ILE A 341 16.91 12.61 -5.45
CA ILE A 341 16.34 12.03 -4.22
C ILE A 341 15.30 10.98 -4.59
N LEU A 342 14.39 11.31 -5.51
CA LEU A 342 13.22 10.49 -5.83
C LEU A 342 13.59 9.22 -6.61
N ASP A 343 14.52 9.28 -7.56
CA ASP A 343 14.88 8.14 -8.41
C ASP A 343 15.52 6.99 -7.61
N LEU A 344 16.07 7.29 -6.44
CA LEU A 344 16.65 6.30 -5.51
C LEU A 344 15.59 5.52 -4.72
N ILE A 345 14.36 6.06 -4.65
CA ILE A 345 13.36 5.56 -3.70
C ILE A 345 11.99 5.26 -4.30
N ILE A 346 11.65 5.84 -5.44
CA ILE A 346 10.34 5.72 -6.09
C ILE A 346 10.37 4.61 -7.14
N GLU A 347 9.66 3.54 -6.83
CA GLU A 347 9.47 2.37 -7.68
C GLU A 347 8.12 2.42 -8.42
N ASN A 348 7.15 3.18 -7.90
CA ASN A 348 5.83 3.33 -8.51
C ASN A 348 5.18 4.70 -8.21
N ASN A 349 4.11 4.99 -8.94
CA ASN A 349 3.36 6.25 -8.81
C ASN A 349 2.75 6.50 -7.42
N TYR A 350 2.41 5.45 -6.67
CA TYR A 350 1.79 5.62 -5.35
C TYR A 350 2.80 6.16 -4.36
N GLN A 351 4.04 5.66 -4.39
CA GLN A 351 5.13 6.20 -3.57
C GLN A 351 5.38 7.68 -3.91
N LEU A 352 5.37 8.05 -5.20
CA LEU A 352 5.50 9.46 -5.61
C LEU A 352 4.37 10.31 -5.02
N PHE A 353 3.12 9.87 -5.14
CA PHE A 353 1.97 10.57 -4.56
C PHE A 353 2.06 10.68 -3.04
N MET A 354 2.62 9.69 -2.35
CA MET A 354 2.83 9.77 -0.91
C MET A 354 3.86 10.83 -0.55
N VAL A 355 4.99 10.89 -1.25
CA VAL A 355 6.01 11.93 -1.04
C VAL A 355 5.43 13.31 -1.33
N GLU A 356 4.77 13.51 -2.47
CA GLU A 356 4.15 14.79 -2.82
C GLU A 356 3.14 15.26 -1.76
N ARG A 357 2.35 14.35 -1.18
CA ARG A 357 1.43 14.68 -0.08
C ARG A 357 2.17 15.12 1.18
N LEU A 358 3.28 14.48 1.53
CA LEU A 358 4.11 14.89 2.66
C LEU A 358 4.75 16.26 2.42
N ILE A 359 5.16 16.57 1.18
CA ILE A 359 5.63 17.92 0.80
C ILE A 359 4.49 18.93 0.95
N MET A 360 3.32 18.68 0.39
CA MET A 360 2.20 19.62 0.48
C MET A 360 1.75 19.85 1.93
N GLN A 361 1.81 18.83 2.78
CA GLN A 361 1.49 18.94 4.21
C GLN A 361 2.51 19.78 4.99
N GLY A 362 3.76 19.86 4.54
CA GLY A 362 4.80 20.70 5.17
C GLY A 362 4.79 22.17 4.72
N ALA A 363 3.95 22.52 3.76
CA ALA A 363 3.89 23.88 3.22
C ALA A 363 3.27 24.87 4.22
N ARG A 364 3.72 26.13 4.18
CA ARG A 364 3.14 27.21 4.99
C ARG A 364 1.67 27.44 4.63
N THR A 365 1.38 27.55 3.33
CA THR A 365 0.03 27.63 2.78
C THR A 365 -0.15 26.50 1.78
N PHE A 366 -1.24 25.74 1.91
CA PHE A 366 -1.58 24.69 0.96
C PHE A 366 -2.95 24.95 0.33
N VAL A 367 -2.98 25.15 -0.99
CA VAL A 367 -4.19 25.37 -1.77
C VAL A 367 -4.50 24.14 -2.63
N LYS A 368 -5.69 23.58 -2.44
CA LYS A 368 -6.15 22.40 -3.18
C LYS A 368 -6.86 22.80 -4.47
N THR A 369 -7.07 21.84 -5.36
CA THR A 369 -7.88 22.08 -6.57
C THR A 369 -9.32 22.40 -6.22
N MET A 370 -9.92 21.57 -5.37
CA MET A 370 -11.29 21.69 -4.88
C MET A 370 -11.31 21.49 -3.38
N LYS A 371 -12.30 22.10 -2.72
CA LYS A 371 -12.50 22.01 -1.28
C LYS A 371 -12.87 20.59 -0.86
N GLU A 372 -12.19 20.04 0.14
CA GLU A 372 -12.56 18.76 0.77
C GLU A 372 -13.18 18.98 2.16
N PHE A 373 -12.65 19.95 2.91
CA PHE A 373 -13.13 20.37 4.22
C PHE A 373 -13.38 21.87 4.27
N ASP A 374 -14.23 22.30 5.21
CA ASP A 374 -14.69 23.69 5.29
C ASP A 374 -13.57 24.73 5.48
N LYS A 375 -12.42 24.31 6.02
CA LYS A 375 -11.24 25.16 6.23
C LYS A 375 -10.22 25.10 5.09
N ASP A 376 -10.43 24.26 4.07
CA ASP A 376 -9.49 24.14 2.96
C ASP A 376 -9.48 25.40 2.09
N LEU A 377 -8.28 25.83 1.68
CA LEU A 377 -8.12 26.77 0.57
C LEU A 377 -8.25 26.00 -0.75
N ALA A 378 -9.00 26.56 -1.70
CA ALA A 378 -9.26 25.91 -2.98
C ALA A 378 -9.13 26.89 -4.16
N LEU A 379 -8.64 26.35 -5.28
CA LEU A 379 -8.54 27.05 -6.57
C LEU A 379 -9.92 27.21 -7.21
N CYS A 380 -10.72 26.13 -7.18
CA CYS A 380 -12.04 26.05 -7.77
C CYS A 380 -13.11 25.92 -6.68
N ASP A 381 -14.23 26.61 -6.86
CA ASP A 381 -15.37 26.58 -5.94
C ASP A 381 -16.33 25.40 -6.23
N ASP A 382 -16.09 24.66 -7.32
CA ASP A 382 -16.84 23.44 -7.63
C ASP A 382 -16.68 22.36 -6.54
N PRO A 383 -17.74 21.59 -6.24
CA PRO A 383 -17.65 20.50 -5.28
C PRO A 383 -16.75 19.38 -5.80
N LYS A 384 -15.85 18.88 -4.94
CA LYS A 384 -14.95 17.74 -5.24
C LYS A 384 -15.70 16.50 -5.73
N LYS A 385 -16.89 16.24 -5.16
CA LYS A 385 -17.82 15.19 -5.63
C LYS A 385 -19.00 15.88 -6.30
N ASN A 386 -19.13 15.74 -7.62
CA ASN A 386 -20.29 16.27 -8.34
C ASN A 386 -21.53 15.35 -8.13
N THR A 387 -22.72 15.95 -8.14
CA THR A 387 -24.06 15.33 -8.23
C THR A 387 -24.31 14.44 -9.45
N LYS A 388 -23.34 14.28 -10.36
CA LYS A 388 -23.44 13.74 -11.73
C LYS A 388 -24.31 14.56 -12.69
N ASN A 389 -24.51 15.84 -12.39
CA ASN A 389 -25.25 16.75 -13.25
C ASN A 389 -24.29 17.42 -14.24
N TRP A 390 -24.55 17.20 -15.54
CA TRP A 390 -23.76 17.75 -16.64
C TRP A 390 -24.14 19.22 -16.87
N GLN A 391 -23.16 20.11 -16.76
CA GLN A 391 -23.35 21.56 -16.83
C GLN A 391 -22.54 22.16 -17.98
N LYS A 392 -22.94 23.34 -18.46
CA LYS A 392 -22.15 24.07 -19.46
C LYS A 392 -20.83 24.50 -18.83
N PRO A 393 -19.67 24.23 -19.44
CA PRO A 393 -18.39 24.72 -18.95
C PRO A 393 -18.35 26.26 -18.94
N VAL A 394 -17.63 26.82 -17.99
CA VAL A 394 -17.37 28.25 -17.86
C VAL A 394 -15.91 28.49 -18.19
N TYR A 395 -15.67 29.34 -19.19
CA TYR A 395 -14.34 29.61 -19.72
C TYR A 395 -13.88 31.07 -19.50
N THR A 396 -14.81 31.98 -19.20
CA THR A 396 -14.59 33.42 -19.09
C THR A 396 -14.89 33.93 -17.68
N ASP A 397 -14.52 35.20 -17.44
CA ASP A 397 -14.66 35.95 -16.18
C ASP A 397 -16.11 36.43 -15.92
N ASP A 398 -17.14 35.84 -16.55
CA ASP A 398 -18.56 36.25 -16.47
C ASP A 398 -19.06 36.51 -15.03
#